data_AF-F8PRE5-F1
#
_entry.id   AF-F8PRE5-F1
#
_cell.length_a   1.000
_cell.length_b   1.000
_cell.length_c   1.000
_cell.angle_alpha   90.00
_cell.angle_beta   90.00
_cell.angle_gamma   90.00
#
_symmetry.space_group_name_H-M   'P 1'
#
loop_
_entity.id
_entity.type
_entity.pdbx_description
1 polymer ?
#
loop_
_entity_poly.entity_id
_entity_poly.type
_entity_poly.pdbx_seq_one_letter_code
_entity_poly.pdbx_strand_id
1 'polypeptide(L)' 'PENFNGDKKQYRAFRESLLLHFEDDTVYFKDDRKKISFVLSFMKEGEAAAFKTNWL' A
#
# COMPACT_ATOMS: atom_id res chain seq x y z
N PRO A 1 3.56 -7.46 0.31
CA PRO A 1 3.87 -6.69 -0.92
C PRO A 1 5.34 -6.20 -0.98
N GLU A 2 5.88 -6.06 -2.19
CA GLU A 2 7.13 -5.34 -2.44
C GLU A 2 6.96 -3.82 -2.26
N ASN A 3 8.08 -3.10 -2.19
CA ASN A 3 8.07 -1.64 -2.15
C ASN A 3 7.47 -1.08 -3.45
N PHE A 4 6.56 -0.11 -3.34
CA PHE A 4 5.97 0.59 -4.47
C PHE A 4 6.57 1.98 -4.57
N ASN A 5 7.26 2.26 -5.68
CA ASN A 5 7.94 3.53 -5.90
C ASN A 5 7.08 4.57 -6.68
N GLY A 6 5.89 4.17 -7.14
CA GLY A 6 5.01 5.00 -7.96
C GLY A 6 4.94 4.59 -9.43
N ASP A 7 5.79 3.67 -9.90
CA ASP A 7 5.78 3.22 -11.30
C ASP A 7 4.48 2.48 -11.65
N LYS A 8 3.77 2.98 -12.66
CA LYS A 8 2.55 2.35 -13.21
C LYS A 8 2.75 0.89 -13.62
N LYS A 9 3.95 0.49 -14.03
CA LYS A 9 4.25 -0.90 -14.38
C LYS A 9 4.19 -1.83 -13.16
N GLN A 10 4.56 -1.32 -11.98
CA GLN A 10 4.50 -2.06 -10.71
C GLN A 10 3.09 -2.09 -10.11
N TYR A 11 2.24 -1.12 -10.47
CA TYR A 11 0.94 -0.91 -9.84
C TYR A 11 0.05 -2.15 -9.81
N ARG A 12 -0.02 -2.91 -10.92
CA ARG A 12 -0.87 -4.10 -10.99
C ARG A 12 -0.45 -5.16 -9.97
N ALA A 13 0.83 -5.54 -9.98
CA ALA A 13 1.37 -6.55 -9.06
C ALA A 13 1.28 -6.08 -7.60
N PHE A 14 1.55 -4.80 -7.35
CA PHE A 14 1.42 -4.21 -6.02
C PHE A 14 -0.03 -4.26 -5.51
N ARG A 15 -1.00 -3.87 -6.33
CA ARG A 15 -2.43 -3.91 -5.99
C ARG A 15 -2.91 -5.33 -5.73
N GLU A 16 -2.56 -6.29 -6.59
CA GLU A 16 -2.93 -7.70 -6.40
C GLU A 16 -2.36 -8.25 -5.08
N SER A 17 -1.10 -7.93 -4.76
CA SER A 17 -0.51 -8.31 -3.46
C SER A 17 -1.23 -7.69 -2.27
N LEU A 18 -1.63 -6.41 -2.34
CA LEU A 18 -2.40 -5.76 -1.27
C LEU A 18 -3.76 -6.43 -1.02
N LEU A 19 -4.48 -6.77 -2.09
CA LEU A 19 -5.79 -7.42 -1.99
C LEU A 19 -5.69 -8.78 -1.29
N LEU A 20 -4.67 -9.58 -1.63
CA LEU A 20 -4.43 -10.87 -0.95
C LEU A 20 -4.25 -10.70 0.56
N HIS A 21 -3.51 -9.68 1.01
CA HIS A 21 -3.36 -9.41 2.45
C HIS A 21 -4.67 -8.96 3.11
N PHE A 22 -5.49 -8.17 2.42
CA PHE A 22 -6.78 -7.70 2.95
C PHE A 22 -7.80 -8.83 3.09
N GLU A 23 -7.73 -9.83 2.21
CA GLU A 23 -8.58 -11.03 2.26
C GLU A 23 -8.09 -12.03 3.32
N ASP A 24 -6.77 -12.11 3.57
CA ASP A 24 -6.17 -13.02 4.57
C ASP A 24 -6.49 -12.60 6.02
N ASP A 25 -6.41 -11.30 6.33
CA ASP A 25 -6.70 -10.78 7.68
C ASP A 25 -7.85 -9.76 7.68
N THR A 26 -9.05 -10.26 7.40
CA THR A 26 -10.27 -9.44 7.34
C THR A 26 -10.61 -8.73 8.66
N VAL A 27 -10.17 -9.27 9.80
CA VAL A 27 -10.42 -8.68 11.13
C VAL A 27 -9.53 -7.46 11.34
N TYR A 28 -8.24 -7.58 11.04
CA TYR A 28 -7.31 -6.46 11.13
C TYR A 28 -7.65 -5.36 10.11
N PHE A 29 -7.97 -5.74 8.88
CA PHE A 29 -8.25 -4.82 7.79
C PHE A 29 -9.71 -4.33 7.72
N LYS A 30 -10.55 -4.62 8.73
CA LYS A 30 -11.88 -4.00 8.86
C LYS A 30 -11.80 -2.48 9.10
N ASP A 31 -10.70 -2.01 9.68
CA ASP A 31 -10.44 -0.58 9.90
C ASP A 31 -9.70 0.02 8.69
N ASP A 32 -10.34 0.98 8.03
CA ASP A 32 -9.76 1.65 6.86
C ASP A 32 -8.49 2.43 7.20
N ARG A 33 -8.33 2.93 8.44
CA ARG A 33 -7.07 3.56 8.87
C ARG A 33 -5.93 2.55 8.85
N LYS A 34 -6.17 1.31 9.29
CA LYS A 34 -5.17 0.24 9.25
C LYS A 34 -4.84 -0.16 7.81
N LYS A 35 -5.83 -0.23 6.91
CA LYS A 35 -5.60 -0.44 5.47
C LYS A 35 -4.72 0.65 4.88
N ILE A 36 -5.05 1.92 5.13
CA ILE A 36 -4.29 3.08 4.62
C ILE A 36 -2.86 3.04 5.17
N SER A 37 -2.68 2.88 6.49
CA SER A 37 -1.35 2.78 7.10
C SER A 37 -0.53 1.63 6.54
N PHE A 38 -1.16 0.47 6.29
CA PHE A 38 -0.48 -0.67 5.69
C PHE A 38 -0.01 -0.36 4.27
N VAL A 39 -0.87 0.21 3.41
CA VAL A 39 -0.48 0.61 2.04
C VAL A 39 0.67 1.61 2.06
N LEU A 40 0.58 2.66 2.88
CA LEU A 40 1.62 3.70 3.01
C LEU A 40 2.95 3.16 3.56
N SER A 41 2.94 2.02 4.26
CA SER A 41 4.18 1.39 4.76
C SER A 41 5.08 0.87 3.63
N PHE A 42 4.52 0.61 2.44
CA PHE A 42 5.23 0.13 1.25
C PHE A 42 5.62 1.25 0.29
N MET A 43 5.36 2.52 0.62
CA MET A 43 5.74 3.67 -0.19
C MET A 43 6.98 4.34 0.39
N LYS A 44 8.14 3.72 0.21
CA LYS A 44 9.41 4.16 0.84
C LYS A 44 10.31 4.97 -0.08
N GLU A 45 10.09 4.95 -1.39
CA GLU A 45 10.90 5.69 -2.34
C GLU A 45 10.07 6.23 -3.52
N GLY A 46 10.72 7.01 -4.38
CA GLY A 46 10.13 7.52 -5.62
C GLY A 46 8.95 8.47 -5.42
N GLU A 47 8.10 8.55 -6.44
CA GLU A 47 6.90 9.40 -6.44
C GLU A 47 5.91 8.97 -5.34
N ALA A 48 5.85 7.67 -5.03
CA ALA A 48 4.99 7.16 -3.97
C ALA A 48 5.41 7.65 -2.57
N ALA A 49 6.70 7.76 -2.29
CA ALA A 49 7.18 8.36 -1.04
C ALA A 49 6.83 9.84 -0.92
N ALA A 50 6.94 10.59 -2.03
CA ALA A 50 6.53 11.99 -2.08
C ALA A 50 5.00 12.16 -1.89
N PHE A 51 4.20 11.20 -2.39
CA PHE A 51 2.76 11.16 -2.13
C PHE A 51 2.47 10.91 -0.64
N LYS A 52 3.18 9.98 -0.01
CA LYS A 52 3.01 9.65 1.42
C LYS A 52 3.25 10.85 2.34
N THR A 53 4.23 11.70 2.06
CA THR A 53 4.52 12.90 2.87
C THR A 53 3.41 13.95 2.84
N ASN A 54 2.50 13.91 1.86
CA ASN A 54 1.35 14.82 1.80
C ASN A 54 0.17 14.34 2.67
N TRP A 55 0.25 13.14 3.24
CA TRP A 55 -0.81 12.49 4.03
C TRP A 55 -0.44 12.29 5.51
N LEU A 56 0.80 12.59 5.90
CA LEU A 56 1.31 12.59 7.28
C LEU A 56 1.41 14.03 7.80
#